data_AF-A0AAD8UUM7-F1
#
_entry.id   AF-A0AAD8UUM7-F1
#
_cell.length_a   1.000
_cell.length_b   1.000
_cell.length_c   1.000
_cell.angle_alpha   90.00
_cell.angle_beta   90.00
_cell.angle_gamma   90.00
#
_symmetry.space_group_name_H-M   'P 1'
#
loop_
_entity.id
_entity.type
_entity.pdbx_description
1 polymer ?
#
loop_
_entity_poly.entity_id
_entity_poly.type
_entity_poly.pdbx_seq_one_letter_code
_entity_poly.pdbx_strand_id
1 'polypeptide(L)'
;MDRWNFVMMMTGGYAAVGVVLTLFVIICFRHRVDRRKTDNFEGLVALVVLSTAFCLWLLWICMYMAQMHPMISPIKHIHEHAEEAKPVAKVAVATA
;
A
#
# COMPACT_ATOMS: atom_id res chain seq x y z
N MET A 1 11.61 4.48 13.67
CA MET A 1 11.71 3.05 13.33
C MET A 1 12.80 2.91 12.31
N ASP A 2 13.74 1.99 12.51
CA ASP A 2 14.74 1.69 11.49
C ASP A 2 14.07 1.29 10.19
N ARG A 3 14.59 1.77 9.05
CA ARG A 3 14.06 1.49 7.70
C ARG A 3 13.83 -0.01 7.47
N TRP A 4 14.68 -0.84 8.08
CA TRP A 4 14.60 -2.29 8.06
C TRP A 4 13.47 -2.86 8.92
N ASN A 5 13.22 -2.30 10.11
CA ASN A 5 12.13 -2.72 10.98
C ASN A 5 10.77 -2.45 10.32
N PHE A 6 10.65 -1.34 9.58
CA PHE A 6 9.45 -1.04 8.81
C PHE A 6 9.19 -2.07 7.70
N VAL A 7 10.23 -2.47 6.95
CA VAL A 7 10.13 -3.51 5.91
C VAL A 7 9.71 -4.85 6.50
N MET A 8 10.32 -5.26 7.61
CA MET A 8 10.00 -6.52 8.28
C MET A 8 8.57 -6.53 8.81
N MET A 9 8.12 -5.44 9.44
CA MET A 9 6.75 -5.30 9.94
C MET A 9 5.71 -5.42 8.82
N MET A 10 5.90 -4.69 7.72
CA MET A 10 4.96 -4.71 6.59
C MET A 10 4.97 -6.06 5.86
N THR A 11 6.15 -6.65 5.68
CA THR A 11 6.28 -8.00 5.09
C THR A 11 5.56 -9.05 5.93
N GLY A 12 5.73 -9.00 7.25
CA GLY A 12 4.96 -9.84 8.19
C GLY A 12 3.46 -9.59 8.10
N GLY A 13 3.05 -8.33 7.94
CA GLY A 13 1.64 -7.94 7.75
C GLY A 13 1.02 -8.55 6.48
N TYR A 14 1.68 -8.44 5.33
CA TYR A 14 1.22 -9.04 4.08
C TYR A 14 1.13 -10.57 4.17
N ALA A 15 2.12 -11.22 4.80
CA ALA A 15 2.10 -12.67 5.03
C ALA A 15 0.94 -13.09 5.94
N ALA A 16 0.73 -12.39 7.06
CA ALA A 16 -0.36 -12.65 8.00
C ALA A 16 -1.73 -12.49 7.32
N VAL A 17 -1.92 -11.41 6.55
CA VAL A 17 -3.16 -11.19 5.78
C VAL A 17 -3.38 -12.32 4.79
N GLY A 18 -2.36 -12.73 4.03
CA GLY A 18 -2.47 -13.83 3.08
C GLY A 18 -2.93 -15.14 3.72
N VAL A 19 -2.34 -15.50 4.88
CA VAL A 19 -2.72 -16.72 5.63
C VAL A 19 -4.12 -16.62 6.20
N VAL A 20 -4.45 -15.51 6.86
CA VAL A 20 -5.78 -15.29 7.46
C VAL A 20 -6.87 -15.33 6.39
N LEU A 21 -6.65 -14.68 5.25
CA LEU A 21 -7.61 -14.69 4.15
C LEU A 21 -7.80 -16.11 3.58
N THR A 22 -6.71 -16.85 3.42
CA THR A 22 -6.76 -18.25 2.94
C THR A 22 -7.58 -19.12 3.89
N LEU A 23 -7.31 -19.06 5.20
CA LEU A 23 -8.08 -19.80 6.20
C LEU A 23 -9.55 -19.38 6.22
N PHE A 24 -9.83 -18.08 6.15
CA PHE A 24 -11.18 -17.55 6.13
C PHE A 24 -11.99 -18.07 4.93
N VAL A 25 -11.40 -18.05 3.73
CA VAL A 25 -12.07 -18.56 2.51
C VAL A 25 -12.29 -20.07 2.61
N ILE A 26 -11.29 -20.84 3.06
CA ILE A 26 -11.43 -22.30 3.22
C ILE A 26 -12.54 -22.64 4.22
N ILE A 27 -12.59 -21.97 5.37
CA ILE A 27 -13.61 -22.20 6.41
C ILE A 27 -15.00 -21.84 5.88
N CYS A 28 -15.15 -20.68 5.25
CA CYS A 28 -16.43 -20.22 4.71
C CYS A 28 -16.96 -21.14 3.60
N PHE A 29 -16.09 -21.58 2.68
CA PHE A 29 -16.49 -22.43 1.56
C PHE A 29 -16.64 -23.90 1.93
N ARG A 30 -15.93 -24.42 2.94
CA ARG A 30 -16.15 -25.80 3.46
C ARG A 30 -17.58 -26.03 3.94
N HIS A 31 -18.26 -24.99 4.42
CA HIS A 31 -19.67 -25.09 4.83
C HIS A 31 -20.64 -25.15 3.63
N ARG A 32 -20.20 -24.74 2.44
CA ARG A 32 -21.05 -24.63 1.23
C ARG A 32 -20.74 -25.68 0.17
N VAL A 33 -19.51 -26.22 0.16
CA VAL A 33 -19.02 -27.15 -0.87
C VAL A 33 -19.23 -28.59 -0.45
N ASP A 34 -19.78 -29.39 -1.36
CA ASP A 34 -20.03 -30.81 -1.18
C ASP A 34 -18.70 -31.60 -1.05
N ARG A 35 -18.63 -32.52 -0.09
CA ARG A 35 -17.39 -33.20 0.37
C ARG A 35 -16.60 -33.93 -0.71
N ARG A 36 -17.21 -34.22 -1.87
CA ARG A 36 -16.59 -34.98 -2.97
C ARG A 36 -15.71 -34.12 -3.90
N LYS A 37 -15.81 -32.78 -3.85
CA LYS A 37 -15.04 -31.85 -4.71
C LYS A 37 -14.06 -30.93 -3.95
N THR A 38 -13.90 -31.12 -2.64
CA THR A 38 -13.18 -30.17 -1.77
C THR A 38 -11.68 -30.10 -2.04
N ASP A 39 -11.00 -31.22 -2.33
CA ASP A 39 -9.52 -31.23 -2.39
C ASP A 39 -8.96 -30.37 -3.52
N ASN A 40 -9.55 -30.45 -4.71
CA ASN A 40 -9.14 -29.60 -5.85
C ASN A 40 -9.48 -28.13 -5.62
N PHE A 41 -10.55 -27.86 -4.86
CA PHE A 41 -11.01 -26.50 -4.57
C PHE A 41 -10.09 -25.83 -3.53
N GLU A 42 -9.75 -26.52 -2.45
CA GLU A 42 -8.84 -25.99 -1.41
C GLU A 42 -7.45 -25.68 -1.99
N GLY A 43 -6.92 -26.55 -2.85
CA GLY A 43 -5.64 -26.31 -3.54
C GLY A 43 -5.69 -25.10 -4.48
N LEU A 44 -6.75 -24.95 -5.26
CA LEU A 44 -6.92 -23.81 -6.16
C LEU A 44 -7.07 -22.50 -5.39
N VAL A 45 -7.87 -22.48 -4.32
CA VAL A 45 -8.05 -21.31 -3.45
C VAL A 45 -6.73 -20.90 -2.82
N ALA A 46 -6.00 -21.84 -2.22
CA ALA A 46 -4.70 -21.55 -1.62
C ALA A 46 -3.72 -20.97 -2.65
N LEU A 47 -3.65 -21.56 -3.85
CA LEU A 47 -2.76 -21.09 -4.90
C LEU A 47 -3.12 -19.67 -5.37
N VAL A 48 -4.40 -19.38 -5.63
CA VAL A 48 -4.85 -18.06 -6.10
C VAL A 48 -4.68 -16.99 -5.03
N VAL A 49 -5.04 -17.27 -3.78
CA VAL A 49 -4.95 -16.28 -2.69
C VAL A 49 -3.49 -15.99 -2.34
N LEU A 50 -2.66 -17.03 -2.22
CA LEU A 50 -1.23 -16.85 -1.90
C LEU A 50 -0.46 -16.16 -3.03
N SER A 51 -0.72 -16.53 -4.29
CA SER A 51 -0.08 -15.85 -5.44
C SER A 51 -0.49 -14.39 -5.53
N THR A 52 -1.76 -14.06 -5.30
CA THR A 52 -2.23 -12.67 -5.28
C THR A 52 -1.59 -11.88 -4.15
N ALA A 53 -1.56 -12.44 -2.93
CA ALA A 53 -0.92 -11.79 -1.78
C ALA A 53 0.58 -11.56 -2.03
N PHE A 54 1.27 -12.53 -2.65
CA PHE A 54 2.67 -12.42 -3.04
C PHE A 54 2.89 -11.32 -4.08
N CYS A 55 2.05 -11.24 -5.12
CA CYS A 55 2.13 -10.18 -6.13
C CYS A 55 1.91 -8.78 -5.53
N LEU A 56 0.94 -8.63 -4.61
CA LEU A 56 0.69 -7.36 -3.93
C LEU A 56 1.86 -6.96 -3.02
N TRP A 57 2.47 -7.94 -2.33
CA TRP A 57 3.68 -7.71 -1.56
C TRP A 57 4.86 -7.28 -2.45
N LEU A 58 5.06 -7.93 -3.59
CA LEU A 58 6.09 -7.56 -4.58
C LEU A 58 5.89 -6.15 -5.12
N LEU A 59 4.65 -5.77 -5.45
CA LEU A 59 4.35 -4.41 -5.90
C LEU A 59 4.73 -3.38 -4.82
N TRP A 60 4.32 -3.64 -3.58
CA TRP A 60 4.60 -2.76 -2.45
C TRP A 60 6.10 -2.60 -2.19
N ILE A 61 6.86 -3.70 -2.12
CA ILE A 61 8.29 -3.65 -1.82
C ILE A 61 9.07 -2.94 -2.93
N CYS A 62 8.71 -3.16 -4.20
CA CYS A 62 9.32 -2.46 -5.33
C CYS A 62 9.08 -0.95 -5.27
N MET A 63 7.84 -0.51 -5.00
CA MET A 63 7.52 0.90 -4.84
C MET A 63 8.26 1.53 -3.66
N TYR A 64 8.39 0.80 -2.55
CA TYR A 64 9.11 1.26 -1.37
C TYR A 64 10.62 1.37 -1.61
N MET A 65 11.23 0.38 -2.27
CA MET A 65 12.65 0.41 -2.63
C MET A 65 12.98 1.55 -3.59
N ALA A 66 12.10 1.84 -4.56
CA ALA A 66 12.27 2.95 -5.49
C ALA A 66 12.37 4.32 -4.80
N GLN A 67 11.84 4.45 -3.58
CA GLN A 67 11.84 5.69 -2.80
C GLN A 67 12.94 5.76 -1.74
N MET A 68 13.72 4.69 -1.50
CA MET A 68 14.76 4.72 -0.45
C MET A 68 15.96 5.61 -0.79
N HIS A 69 16.30 5.74 -2.06
CA HIS A 69 17.41 6.57 -2.54
C HIS A 69 16.98 7.32 -3.82
N PRO A 70 16.11 8.34 -3.71
CA PRO A 70 15.63 9.07 -4.87
C PRO A 70 16.77 9.91 -5.45
N MET A 71 17.05 9.72 -6.75
CA MET A 71 18.02 10.54 -7.48
C MET A 71 17.44 11.88 -7.96
N ILE A 72 16.11 12.02 -7.88
CA ILE A 72 15.37 13.20 -8.33
C ILE A 72 14.50 13.67 -7.18
N SER A 73 14.66 14.94 -6.81
CA SER A 73 13.79 15.61 -5.85
C SER A 73 12.69 16.37 -6.57
N PRO A 74 11.46 16.43 -6.03
CA PRO A 74 10.36 17.17 -6.65
C PRO A 74 10.67 18.67 -6.71
N ILE A 75 10.56 19.27 -7.90
CA ILE A 75 10.67 20.71 -8.09
C ILE A 75 9.32 21.33 -7.69
N LYS A 76 9.34 22.13 -6.62
CA LYS A 76 8.17 22.92 -6.24
C LYS A 76 8.22 24.22 -7.04
N HIS A 77 7.40 24.35 -8.08
CA HIS A 77 7.05 25.68 -8.59
C HIS A 77 6.20 26.37 -7.53
N ILE A 78 6.84 27.13 -6.65
CA ILE A 78 6.14 28.09 -5.81
C ILE A 78 5.54 29.10 -6.80
N HIS A 79 4.22 29.22 -6.83
CA HIS A 79 3.56 30.30 -7.57
C HIS A 79 4.01 31.64 -6.95
N GLU A 80 5.10 32.22 -7.45
CA GLU A 80 5.63 33.54 -7.07
C GLU A 80 4.56 34.64 -7.16
N HIS A 81 3.53 34.46 -8.00
CA HIS A 81 2.38 35.36 -8.10
C HIS A 81 1.54 35.49 -6.82
N ALA A 82 1.68 34.59 -5.84
CA ALA A 82 1.03 34.72 -4.53
C ALA A 82 1.89 35.50 -3.51
N GLU A 83 3.21 35.57 -3.70
CA GLU A 83 4.10 36.33 -2.82
C GLU A 83 4.06 37.82 -3.14
N GLU A 84 3.86 38.22 -4.41
CA GLU A 84 3.67 39.63 -4.77
C GLU A 84 2.32 40.20 -4.28
N ALA A 85 1.30 39.36 -4.03
CA ALA A 85 0.01 39.81 -3.52
C ALA A 85 0.01 40.12 -2.01
N LYS A 86 0.90 39.49 -1.22
CA LYS A 86 0.99 39.70 0.24
C LYS A 86 1.50 41.09 0.65
N PRO A 87 2.55 41.69 0.05
CA PRO A 87 2.97 43.04 0.40
C PRO A 87 1.95 44.08 -0.08
N VAL A 88 1.31 43.88 -1.23
CA VAL A 88 0.30 44.82 -1.77
C VAL A 88 -0.94 44.90 -0.86
N ALA A 89 -1.43 43.77 -0.35
CA ALA A 89 -2.57 43.76 0.57
C ALA A 89 -2.26 44.44 1.92
N LYS A 90 -1.04 44.30 2.44
CA LYS A 90 -0.63 44.98 3.69
C LYS A 90 -0.49 46.49 3.52
N VAL A 91 -0.02 46.95 2.35
CA VAL A 91 0.09 48.39 2.04
C VAL A 91 -1.29 49.02 1.84
N ALA A 92 -2.19 48.35 1.12
CA ALA A 92 -3.55 48.86 0.88
C ALA A 92 -4.37 49.00 2.17
N VAL A 93 -4.18 48.10 3.14
CA VAL A 93 -4.86 48.15 4.45
C VAL A 93 -4.25 49.21 5.39
N ALA A 94 -2.99 49.59 5.22
CA ALA A 94 -2.35 50.63 6.04
C ALA A 94 -2.67 52.07 5.58
N THR A 95 -3.23 52.24 4.38
CA THR A 95 -3.60 53.52 3.78
C THR A 95 -5.12 53.79 3.74
N ALA A 96 -5.93 52.92 4.35
CA ALA A 96 -7.37 53.08 4.54
C ALA A 96 -7.67 53.39 6.02
#